data_AF-A0A7V9QAL2-F1
#
_entry.id   AF-A0A7V9QAL2-F1
#
_cell.length_a   1.000
_cell.length_b   1.000
_cell.length_c   1.000
_cell.angle_alpha   90.00
_cell.angle_beta   90.00
_cell.angle_gamma   90.00
#
_symmetry.space_group_name_H-M   'P 1'
#
loop_
_entity.id
_entity.type
_entity.pdbx_description
1 polymer ?
#
loop_
_entity_poly.entity_id
_entity_poly.type
_entity_poly.pdbx_seq_one_letter_code
_entity_poly.pdbx_strand_id
1 'polypeptide(L)' 'MKDTVQQIDGMFGTVVDFQTLYATVVWDDGRREEIDQFDPRVEVIQRAESE' A
#
# COMPACT_ATOMS: atom_id res chain seq x y z
N MET A 1 -12.13 5.52 4.27
CA MET A 1 -10.69 5.86 4.40
C MET A 1 -9.88 4.99 3.44
N LYS A 2 -8.60 5.24 3.16
CA LYS A 2 -7.73 4.33 2.35
C LYS A 2 -6.70 3.67 3.26
N ASP A 3 -6.24 2.48 2.89
CA ASP A 3 -5.18 1.79 3.62
C ASP A 3 -3.84 2.49 3.45
N THR A 4 -3.04 2.53 4.52
CA THR A 4 -1.67 3.04 4.54
C THR A 4 -0.71 1.86 4.65
N VAL A 5 0.30 1.87 3.79
CA VAL A 5 1.37 0.87 3.76
C VAL A 5 2.72 1.51 4.03
N GLN A 6 3.68 0.68 4.44
CA GLN A 6 5.08 1.08 4.62
C GLN A 6 6.01 0.09 3.93
N GLN A 7 7.01 0.59 3.22
CA GLN A 7 8.13 -0.20 2.69
C GLN A 7 9.22 -0.43 3.74
N ILE A 8 10.04 -1.47 3.56
CA ILE A 8 11.17 -1.80 4.44
C ILE A 8 12.20 -0.68 4.64
N ASP A 9 12.28 0.28 3.71
CA ASP A 9 13.15 1.45 3.80
C ASP A 9 12.53 2.60 4.61
N GLY A 10 11.29 2.41 5.07
CA GLY A 10 10.52 3.36 5.86
C GLY A 10 9.58 4.25 5.04
N MET A 11 9.57 4.15 3.69
CA MET A 11 8.69 4.95 2.84
C MET A 11 7.22 4.59 3.04
N PHE A 12 6.36 5.60 3.17
CA PHE A 12 4.92 5.40 3.27
C PHE A 12 4.23 5.52 1.91
N GLY A 13 3.11 4.82 1.79
CA GLY A 13 2.25 4.89 0.63
C GLY A 13 0.79 4.66 0.99
N THR A 14 -0.09 5.11 0.09
CA THR A 14 -1.53 4.90 0.21
C THR A 14 -2.00 3.93 -0.86
N VAL A 15 -2.76 2.91 -0.46
CA VAL A 15 -3.42 2.01 -1.42
C VAL A 15 -4.56 2.78 -2.11
N VAL A 16 -4.51 2.89 -3.43
CA VAL A 16 -5.50 3.64 -4.22
C VAL A 16 -6.41 2.75 -5.06
N ASP A 17 -6.01 1.50 -5.28
CA ASP A 17 -6.79 0.46 -5.97
C ASP A 17 -6.31 -0.92 -5.48
N PHE A 18 -7.18 -1.92 -5.46
CA PHE A 18 -6.80 -3.27 -5.08
C PHE A 18 -7.59 -4.33 -5.86
N GLN A 19 -6.92 -5.44 -6.14
CA GLN A 19 -7.49 -6.66 -6.68
C GLN A 19 -7.09 -7.86 -5.80
N THR A 20 -7.54 -9.05 -6.19
CA THR A 20 -7.35 -10.28 -5.40
C THR A 20 -5.90 -10.60 -5.06
N LEU A 21 -4.93 -10.23 -5.92
CA LEU A 21 -3.52 -10.61 -5.75
C LEU A 21 -2.55 -9.43 -5.68
N TYR A 22 -3.02 -8.21 -5.97
CA TYR A 22 -2.17 -7.04 -6.04
C TYR A 22 -2.93 -5.77 -5.67
N ALA A 23 -2.19 -4.73 -5.30
CA ALA A 23 -2.72 -3.42 -5.01
C ALA A 23 -1.88 -2.34 -5.70
N THR A 24 -2.53 -1.27 -6.13
CA THR A 24 -1.82 -0.07 -6.59
C THR A 24 -1.59 0.86 -5.40
N VAL A 25 -0.32 1.17 -5.16
CA VAL A 25 0.12 2.11 -4.13
C VAL A 25 0.60 3.40 -4.79
N VAL A 26 0.21 4.53 -4.21
CA VAL A 26 0.87 5.82 -4.48
C VAL A 26 1.76 6.12 -3.28
N TRP A 27 3.06 6.15 -3.52
CA TRP A 27 4.09 6.45 -2.53
C TRP A 27 4.22 7.95 -2.30
N ASP A 28 4.79 8.35 -1.16
CA ASP A 28 4.97 9.76 -0.78
C ASP A 28 5.86 10.55 -1.76
N ASP A 29 6.73 9.87 -2.52
CA ASP A 29 7.53 10.47 -3.60
C ASP A 29 6.71 10.75 -4.89
N GLY A 30 5.42 10.41 -4.88
CA GLY A 30 4.50 10.54 -6.01
C GLY A 30 4.53 9.39 -7.00
N ARG A 31 5.40 8.39 -6.80
CA ARG A 31 5.49 7.20 -7.65
C ARG A 31 4.26 6.32 -7.45
N ARG A 32 3.77 5.77 -8.56
CA ARG A 32 2.67 4.80 -8.56
C ARG A 32 3.20 3.43 -8.92
N GLU A 33 2.91 2.45 -8.08
CA GLU A 33 3.46 1.09 -8.20
C GLU A 33 2.39 0.04 -7.93
N GLU A 34 2.41 -1.04 -8.70
CA GLU A 34 1.64 -2.25 -8.41
C GLU A 34 2.47 -3.15 -7.48
N ILE A 35 1.87 -3.53 -6.35
CA ILE A 35 2.49 -4.34 -5.30
C ILE A 35 1.73 -5.65 -5.19
N ASP A 36 2.46 -6.77 -5.24
CA ASP A 36 1.92 -8.10 -4.95
C ASP A 36 1.56 -8.20 -3.47
N GLN A 37 0.41 -8.79 -3.16
CA GLN A 37 -0.08 -8.89 -1.77
C GLN A 37 0.84 -9.68 -0.83
N PHE A 38 1.74 -10.51 -1.37
CA PHE A 38 2.69 -11.31 -0.61
C PHE A 38 4.10 -10.71 -0.63
N ASP A 39 4.30 -9.51 -1.17
CA ASP A 39 5.59 -8.84 -1.16
C ASP A 39 6.02 -8.57 0.30
N PRO A 40 7.07 -9.26 0.80
CA PRO A 40 7.49 -9.13 2.20
C PRO A 40 8.14 -7.78 2.49
N ARG A 41 8.34 -6.94 1.46
CA ARG A 41 8.92 -5.61 1.60
C ARG A 41 7.89 -4.54 1.95
N VAL A 42 6.60 -4.88 1.94
CA VAL A 42 5.51 -3.93 2.17
C VAL A 42 4.56 -4.46 3.24
N GLU A 43 4.28 -3.64 4.25
CA GLU A 43 3.35 -3.96 5.33
C GLU A 43 2.20 -2.96 5.36
N VAL A 44 0.98 -3.44 5.66
CA VAL A 44 -0.17 -2.57 5.94
C VAL A 44 -0.11 -2.13 7.40
N ILE A 45 0.12 -0.84 7.63
CA ILE A 45 0.27 -0.28 8.99
C ILE A 45 -1.01 0.37 9.50
N GLN A 46 -1.90 0.75 8.59
CA GLN A 46 -3.23 1.26 8.93
C GLN A 46 -4.23 0.78 7.89
N ARG A 47 -5.31 0.17 8.37
CA ARG A 47 -6.45 -0.17 7.52
C ARG A 47 -7.48 0.93 7.59
N ALA A 48 -8.11 1.20 6.47
CA ALA A 48 -9.34 1.95 6.44
C ALA A 48 -10.36 1.25 7.34
N GLU A 49 -10.89 1.96 8.34
CA GLU A 49 -12.04 1.46 9.07
C GLU A 49 -13.20 1.29 8.07
N SER A 50 -13.75 0.08 8.01
CA SER A 50 -14.99 -0.18 7.28
C SER A 50 -16.13 0.53 8.02
N GLU A 51 -16.80 1.48 7.36
CA GLU A 51 -18.13 1.95 7.79
C GLU A 51 -19.20 0.88 7.57
#